data_AF-A0A934UIC0-F1
#
_entry.id   AF-A0A934UIC0-F1
#
_cell.length_a   1.000
_cell.length_b   1.000
_cell.length_c   1.000
_cell.angle_alpha   90.00
_cell.angle_beta   90.00
_cell.angle_gamma   90.00
#
_symmetry.space_group_name_H-M   'P 1'
#
loop_
_entity.id
_entity.type
_entity.pdbx_description
1 polymer ?
#
loop_
_entity_poly.entity_id
_entity_poly.type
_entity_poly.pdbx_seq_one_letter_code
_entity_poly.pdbx_strand_id
1 'polypeptide(L)'
;MNNKPLWLKVLLHFGFRGYFSNGLTIPFLLGARSILSPDEKPLTVEEFLSEIVDESLPVKISIQRCGNIGEYVIGIFDKESPSALYRNFGNLYITDSSFSTADRMDYIGSILIDHYQHKVDEGLFSINHREWGNYSKEEIEHLTEMK
;
A
#
# COMPACT_ATOMS: atom_id res chain seq x y z
N MET A 1 -9.00 11.04 -16.96
CA MET A 1 -8.21 10.60 -15.79
C MET A 1 -9.02 9.70 -14.82
N ASN A 2 -10.13 9.09 -15.24
CA ASN A 2 -11.20 8.63 -14.33
C ASN A 2 -11.20 7.16 -13.86
N ASN A 3 -10.25 6.30 -14.22
CA ASN A 3 -10.31 4.86 -13.89
C ASN A 3 -9.17 4.35 -12.97
N LYS A 4 -8.62 5.16 -12.07
CA LYS A 4 -7.63 4.64 -11.10
C LYS A 4 -8.35 3.99 -9.90
N PRO A 5 -7.85 2.84 -9.39
CA PRO A 5 -8.30 2.29 -8.12
C PRO A 5 -8.18 3.31 -6.98
N LEU A 6 -9.05 3.21 -5.98
CA LEU A 6 -9.08 4.16 -4.85
C LEU A 6 -7.75 4.18 -4.09
N TRP A 7 -7.18 3.01 -3.78
CA TRP A 7 -5.89 2.92 -3.08
C TRP A 7 -4.78 3.66 -3.84
N LEU A 8 -4.80 3.61 -5.18
CA LEU A 8 -3.79 4.28 -5.99
C LEU A 8 -3.99 5.79 -5.97
N LYS A 9 -5.24 6.27 -5.94
CA LYS A 9 -5.53 7.70 -5.74
C LYS A 9 -5.00 8.17 -4.39
N VAL A 10 -5.19 7.38 -3.33
CA VAL A 10 -4.72 7.71 -1.97
C VAL A 10 -3.20 7.75 -1.93
N LEU A 11 -2.54 6.72 -2.45
CA LEU A 11 -1.08 6.65 -2.52
C LEU A 11 -0.47 7.85 -3.25
N LEU A 12 -1.04 8.20 -4.40
CA LEU A 12 -0.61 9.37 -5.19
C LEU A 12 -0.87 10.68 -4.44
N HIS A 13 -2.05 10.87 -3.87
CA HIS A 13 -2.40 12.09 -3.12
C HIS A 13 -1.43 12.34 -1.98
N PHE A 14 -1.26 11.36 -1.10
CA PHE A 14 -0.38 11.47 0.05
C PHE A 14 1.09 11.63 -0.36
N GLY A 15 1.52 10.95 -1.43
CA GLY A 15 2.87 11.11 -1.99
C GLY A 15 3.12 12.51 -2.55
N PHE A 16 2.18 13.04 -3.35
CA PHE A 16 2.31 14.38 -3.95
C PHE A 16 2.24 15.51 -2.92
N ARG A 17 1.50 15.31 -1.82
CA ARG A 17 1.37 16.28 -0.73
C ARG A 17 2.53 16.20 0.28
N GLY A 18 3.37 15.17 0.17
CA GLY A 18 4.51 14.97 1.08
C GLY A 18 4.10 14.54 2.49
N TYR A 19 2.92 13.93 2.64
CA TYR A 19 2.44 13.43 3.95
C TYR A 19 3.19 12.17 4.40
N PHE A 20 3.89 11.50 3.48
CA PHE A 20 4.86 10.44 3.79
C PHE A 20 6.07 10.55 2.86
N SER A 21 7.16 9.88 3.23
CA SER A 21 8.37 9.78 2.40
C SER A 21 8.54 8.45 1.67
N ASN A 22 8.12 7.33 2.27
CA ASN A 22 8.52 5.99 1.81
C ASN A 22 7.38 5.09 1.31
N GLY A 23 6.12 5.46 1.58
CA GLY A 23 4.93 4.70 1.22
C GLY A 23 3.92 4.63 2.36
N LEU A 24 2.82 3.93 2.10
CA LEU A 24 1.73 3.66 3.04
C LEU A 24 1.56 2.16 3.24
N THR A 25 1.14 1.72 4.42
CA THR A 25 0.89 0.29 4.67
C THR A 25 -0.34 -0.20 3.90
N ILE A 26 -0.43 -1.52 3.67
CA ILE A 26 -1.59 -2.13 3.00
C ILE A 26 -2.90 -1.80 3.74
N PRO A 27 -3.01 -1.98 5.08
CA PRO A 27 -4.24 -1.61 5.79
C PRO A 27 -4.62 -0.14 5.65
N PHE A 28 -3.63 0.77 5.61
CA PHE A 28 -3.90 2.19 5.40
C PHE A 28 -4.53 2.45 4.04
N LEU A 29 -4.00 1.82 2.99
CA LEU A 29 -4.50 2.01 1.63
C LEU A 29 -5.91 1.43 1.43
N LEU A 30 -6.18 0.27 2.03
CA LEU A 30 -7.47 -0.43 1.89
C LEU A 30 -8.55 0.20 2.76
N GLY A 31 -8.20 0.57 3.99
CA GLY A 31 -9.09 1.22 4.94
C GLY A 31 -9.61 2.58 4.48
N ALA A 32 -8.92 3.27 3.57
CA ALA A 32 -9.26 4.62 3.13
C ALA A 32 -10.67 4.70 2.52
N ARG A 33 -11.14 3.56 2.00
CA ARG A 33 -12.51 3.39 1.51
C ARG A 33 -13.57 3.66 2.57
N SER A 34 -13.32 3.30 3.83
CA SER A 34 -14.24 3.58 4.96
C SER A 34 -14.51 5.08 5.16
N ILE A 35 -13.62 5.95 4.67
CA ILE A 35 -13.75 7.41 4.76
C ILE A 35 -14.27 8.03 3.46
N LEU A 36 -13.77 7.53 2.32
CA LEU A 36 -13.99 8.10 0.99
C LEU A 36 -15.21 7.52 0.26
N SER A 37 -15.59 6.28 0.56
CA SER A 37 -16.71 5.56 -0.06
C SER A 37 -17.30 4.59 0.97
N PRO A 38 -17.94 5.11 2.04
CA PRO A 38 -18.31 4.31 3.22
C PRO A 38 -19.33 3.21 2.94
N ASP A 39 -20.07 3.30 1.84
CA ASP A 39 -21.04 2.29 1.41
C ASP A 39 -20.39 1.10 0.70
N GLU A 40 -19.09 1.18 0.39
CA GLU A 40 -18.32 0.13 -0.29
C GLU A 40 -17.38 -0.59 0.69
N LYS A 41 -17.34 -1.93 0.62
CA LYS A 41 -16.40 -2.71 1.42
C LYS A 41 -14.95 -2.49 0.94
N PRO A 42 -13.97 -2.44 1.86
CA PRO A 42 -12.55 -2.51 1.52
C PRO A 42 -12.25 -3.76 0.69
N LEU A 43 -11.23 -3.66 -0.18
CA LEU A 43 -10.65 -4.85 -0.79
C LEU A 43 -10.02 -5.73 0.29
N THR A 44 -9.97 -7.03 0.03
CA THR A 44 -9.08 -7.95 0.73
C THR A 44 -7.63 -7.67 0.35
N VAL A 45 -6.69 -8.16 1.17
CA VAL A 45 -5.27 -8.09 0.86
C VAL A 45 -4.96 -8.88 -0.42
N GLU A 46 -5.60 -10.02 -0.64
CA GLU A 46 -5.43 -10.82 -1.86
C GLU A 46 -5.87 -10.07 -3.12
N GLU A 47 -7.05 -9.43 -3.10
CA GLU A 47 -7.52 -8.59 -4.21
C GLU A 47 -6.57 -7.42 -4.46
N PHE A 48 -6.11 -6.75 -3.41
CA PHE A 48 -5.12 -5.67 -3.53
C PHE A 48 -3.82 -6.16 -4.17
N LEU A 49 -3.29 -7.30 -3.73
CA LEU A 49 -2.06 -7.86 -4.29
C LEU A 49 -2.20 -8.20 -5.76
N SER A 50 -3.38 -8.68 -6.18
CA SER A 50 -3.70 -8.93 -7.58
C SER A 50 -3.72 -7.64 -8.40
N GLU A 51 -4.20 -6.54 -7.83
CA GLU A 51 -4.20 -5.23 -8.48
C GLU A 51 -2.79 -4.62 -8.60
N ILE A 52 -1.93 -4.68 -7.56
CA ILE A 52 -0.63 -4.01 -7.61
C ILE A 52 0.38 -4.66 -8.56
N VAL A 53 0.21 -5.95 -8.87
CA VAL A 53 1.08 -6.67 -9.83
C VAL A 53 0.62 -6.49 -11.28
N ASP A 54 -0.57 -5.95 -11.52
CA ASP A 54 -1.11 -5.73 -12.86
C ASP A 54 -0.24 -4.75 -13.66
N GLU A 55 0.34 -5.24 -14.76
CA GLU A 55 1.20 -4.48 -15.68
C GLU A 55 0.45 -3.39 -16.46
N SER A 56 -0.89 -3.40 -16.43
CA SER A 56 -1.72 -2.34 -17.03
C SER A 56 -1.78 -1.06 -16.19
N LEU A 57 -1.28 -1.09 -14.95
CA LEU A 57 -1.24 0.08 -14.08
C LEU A 57 -0.38 1.22 -14.68
N PRO A 58 -0.80 2.49 -14.52
CA PRO A 58 -0.10 3.63 -15.13
C PRO A 58 1.22 4.00 -14.43
N VAL A 59 1.49 3.38 -13.29
CA VAL A 59 2.67 3.62 -12.44
C VAL A 59 3.20 2.29 -11.94
N LYS A 60 4.52 2.20 -11.79
CA LYS A 60 5.17 1.07 -11.12
C LYS A 60 5.05 1.22 -9.61
N ILE A 61 4.84 0.12 -8.92
CA ILE A 61 4.63 0.09 -7.47
C ILE A 61 5.89 -0.45 -6.81
N SER A 62 6.28 0.13 -5.67
CA SER A 62 7.35 -0.40 -4.83
C SER A 62 6.81 -1.00 -3.54
N ILE A 63 7.50 -2.00 -3.02
CA ILE A 63 7.33 -2.50 -1.66
C ILE A 63 8.69 -2.55 -0.96
N GLN A 64 8.69 -2.09 0.29
CA GLN A 64 9.83 -2.17 1.20
C GLN A 64 9.36 -2.24 2.64
N ARG A 65 10.22 -2.71 3.53
CA ARG A 65 10.01 -2.67 4.97
C ARG A 65 10.53 -1.36 5.54
N CYS A 66 9.63 -0.58 6.12
CA CYS A 66 9.96 0.67 6.80
C CYS A 66 10.55 0.38 8.18
N GLY A 67 11.84 0.67 8.38
CA GLY A 67 12.54 0.39 9.65
C GLY A 67 12.00 1.15 10.87
N ASN A 68 11.32 2.28 10.67
CA ASN A 68 10.78 3.09 11.77
C ASN A 68 9.51 2.48 12.39
N ILE A 69 8.60 1.99 11.56
CA ILE A 69 7.34 1.36 11.99
C ILE A 69 7.40 -0.17 12.00
N GLY A 70 8.43 -0.78 11.40
CA GLY A 70 8.63 -2.23 11.36
C GLY A 70 7.79 -2.97 10.32
N GLU A 71 7.09 -2.23 9.44
CA GLU A 71 6.01 -2.72 8.58
C GLU A 71 6.32 -2.52 7.09
N TYR A 72 5.66 -3.30 6.23
CA TYR A 72 5.75 -3.15 4.78
C TYR A 72 4.92 -1.94 4.33
N VAL A 73 5.56 -1.11 3.51
CA VAL A 73 4.94 0.06 2.90
C VAL A 73 4.98 -0.05 1.38
N ILE A 74 3.89 0.41 0.78
CA ILE A 74 3.67 0.46 -0.65
C ILE A 74 3.93 1.89 -1.11
N GLY A 75 4.79 2.03 -2.11
CA GLY A 75 5.19 3.32 -2.69
C GLY A 75 5.02 3.35 -4.21
N ILE A 76 5.32 4.51 -4.79
CA ILE A 76 5.50 4.64 -6.24
C ILE A 76 6.96 4.34 -6.53
N PHE A 77 7.22 3.39 -7.42
CA PHE A 77 8.58 3.10 -7.87
C PHE A 77 9.03 4.18 -8.85
N ASP A 78 10.13 4.85 -8.51
CA ASP A 78 10.69 5.93 -9.31
C ASP A 78 11.17 5.43 -10.67
N LYS A 79 10.77 6.12 -11.75
CA LYS A 79 11.17 5.79 -13.12
C LYS A 79 12.65 6.02 -13.38
N GLU A 80 13.30 6.89 -12.61
CA GLU A 80 14.74 7.14 -12.73
C GLU A 80 15.58 6.05 -12.05
N SER A 81 14.97 5.24 -11.18
CA SER A 81 15.65 4.11 -10.55
C SER A 81 15.92 3.01 -11.58
N PRO A 82 17.14 2.44 -11.61
CA PRO A 82 17.49 1.38 -12.55
C PRO A 82 16.73 0.10 -12.22
N SER A 83 15.56 -0.06 -12.84
CA SER A 83 14.63 -1.17 -12.58
C SER A 83 15.25 -2.57 -12.69
N ALA A 84 16.32 -2.74 -13.49
CA ALA A 84 17.06 -3.99 -13.62
C ALA A 84 17.81 -4.43 -12.34
N LEU A 85 18.00 -3.53 -11.37
CA LEU A 85 18.64 -3.85 -10.08
C LEU A 85 17.66 -4.44 -9.06
N TYR A 86 16.36 -4.39 -9.33
CA TYR A 86 15.33 -4.76 -8.36
C TYR A 86 14.57 -6.00 -8.83
N ARG A 87 14.30 -6.91 -7.90
CA ARG A 87 13.38 -8.02 -8.17
C ARG A 87 11.97 -7.46 -8.34
N ASN A 88 11.23 -7.95 -9.33
CA ASN A 88 9.86 -7.55 -9.57
C ASN A 88 8.95 -8.74 -9.88
N PHE A 89 7.66 -8.56 -9.60
CA PHE A 89 6.58 -9.47 -9.95
C PHE A 89 5.50 -8.64 -10.66
N GLY A 90 5.46 -8.76 -11.98
CA GLY A 90 4.68 -7.84 -12.82
C GLY A 90 5.08 -6.39 -12.53
N ASN A 91 4.10 -5.60 -12.10
CA ASN A 91 4.26 -4.18 -11.81
C ASN A 91 4.79 -3.83 -10.40
N LEU A 92 4.95 -4.83 -9.52
CA LEU A 92 5.47 -4.66 -8.15
C LEU A 92 6.99 -4.86 -8.10
N TYR A 93 7.72 -3.87 -7.59
CA TYR A 93 9.17 -3.88 -7.40
C TYR A 93 9.52 -3.95 -5.91
N ILE A 94 10.41 -4.87 -5.54
CA ILE A 94 10.90 -5.01 -4.16
C ILE A 94 12.18 -4.18 -4.03
N THR A 95 12.13 -3.13 -3.21
CA THR A 95 13.23 -2.14 -3.10
C THR A 95 14.14 -2.35 -1.89
N ASP A 96 13.96 -3.45 -1.16
CA ASP A 96 14.79 -3.86 -0.04
C ASP A 96 15.14 -5.37 -0.09
N SER A 97 15.67 -5.92 1.00
CA SER A 97 16.05 -7.34 1.11
C SER A 97 14.97 -8.24 1.75
N SER A 98 13.79 -7.71 2.08
CA SER A 98 12.78 -8.41 2.89
C SER A 98 12.26 -9.69 2.26
N PHE A 99 12.27 -9.76 0.93
CA PHE A 99 11.83 -10.92 0.15
C PHE A 99 12.94 -11.50 -0.71
N SER A 100 14.20 -11.38 -0.27
CA SER A 100 15.39 -11.83 -1.02
C SER A 100 15.38 -13.32 -1.41
N THR A 101 14.70 -14.16 -0.62
CA THR A 101 14.52 -15.60 -0.90
C THR A 101 13.25 -15.94 -1.68
N ALA A 102 12.33 -14.99 -1.89
CA ALA A 102 11.06 -15.24 -2.56
C ALA A 102 11.22 -15.30 -4.08
N ASP A 103 10.96 -16.46 -4.67
CA ASP A 103 11.04 -16.69 -6.12
C ASP A 103 9.70 -16.51 -6.85
N ARG A 104 8.60 -16.43 -6.09
CA ARG A 104 7.23 -16.37 -6.60
C ARG A 104 6.39 -15.36 -5.83
N MET A 105 5.45 -14.72 -6.54
CA MET A 105 4.52 -13.77 -5.93
C MET A 105 3.61 -14.45 -4.90
N ASP A 106 3.20 -15.69 -5.13
CA ASP A 106 2.35 -16.46 -4.20
C ASP A 106 2.93 -16.52 -2.78
N TYR A 107 4.25 -16.68 -2.65
CA TYR A 107 4.95 -16.74 -1.37
C TYR A 107 4.97 -15.37 -0.65
N ILE A 108 5.16 -14.28 -1.40
CA ILE A 108 5.07 -12.93 -0.85
C ILE A 108 3.62 -12.65 -0.45
N GLY A 109 2.68 -13.06 -1.29
CA GLY A 109 1.26 -12.90 -1.07
C GLY A 109 0.81 -13.56 0.22
N SER A 110 1.19 -14.82 0.48
CA SER A 110 0.84 -15.51 1.72
C SER A 110 1.37 -14.77 2.96
N ILE A 111 2.61 -14.26 2.92
CA ILE A 111 3.19 -13.48 4.03
C ILE A 111 2.37 -12.21 4.29
N LEU A 112 2.03 -11.46 3.24
CA LEU A 112 1.30 -10.20 3.38
C LEU A 112 -0.15 -10.42 3.79
N ILE A 113 -0.81 -11.46 3.28
CA ILE A 113 -2.17 -11.86 3.67
C ILE A 113 -2.20 -12.25 5.15
N ASP A 114 -1.33 -13.16 5.58
CA ASP A 114 -1.25 -13.60 6.99
C ASP A 114 -0.99 -12.41 7.92
N HIS A 115 -0.14 -11.49 7.50
CA HIS A 115 0.27 -10.36 8.32
C HIS A 115 -0.75 -9.21 8.36
N TYR A 116 -1.53 -8.96 7.30
CA TYR A 116 -2.40 -7.79 7.19
C TYR A 116 -3.91 -8.06 7.11
N GLN A 117 -4.36 -9.25 6.69
CA GLN A 117 -5.80 -9.46 6.45
C GLN A 117 -6.64 -9.24 7.72
N HIS A 118 -6.23 -9.81 8.86
CA HIS A 118 -6.91 -9.60 10.14
C HIS A 118 -6.99 -8.12 10.54
N LYS A 119 -5.96 -7.32 10.23
CA LYS A 119 -5.96 -5.88 10.54
C LYS A 119 -7.00 -5.13 9.69
N VAL A 120 -7.12 -5.50 8.42
CA VAL A 120 -8.15 -4.93 7.54
C VAL A 120 -9.54 -5.32 8.04
N ASP A 121 -9.74 -6.57 8.41
CA ASP A 121 -11.03 -7.09 8.89
C ASP A 121 -11.46 -6.46 10.22
N GLU A 122 -10.50 -6.15 11.10
CA GLU A 122 -10.74 -5.53 12.41
C GLU A 122 -10.77 -3.98 12.37
N GLY A 123 -10.56 -3.36 11.20
CA GLY A 123 -10.57 -1.90 11.08
C GLY A 123 -9.31 -1.20 11.61
N LEU A 124 -8.20 -1.93 11.71
CA LEU A 124 -6.89 -1.46 12.17
C LEU A 124 -6.08 -0.91 11.00
N PHE A 125 -6.46 0.27 10.52
CA PHE A 125 -5.95 0.83 9.27
C PHE A 125 -4.69 1.69 9.40
N SER A 126 -4.39 2.23 10.59
CA SER A 126 -3.21 3.08 10.77
C SER A 126 -2.39 2.70 11.99
N ILE A 127 -1.13 3.15 12.00
CA ILE A 127 -0.19 2.99 13.10
C ILE A 127 0.00 4.35 13.75
N ASN A 128 -0.63 4.51 14.91
CA ASN A 128 -0.55 5.72 15.72
C ASN A 128 0.26 5.42 16.98
N HIS A 129 1.34 6.17 17.21
CA HIS A 129 2.25 5.93 18.34
C HIS A 129 2.78 4.48 18.44
N ARG A 130 3.07 3.86 17.28
CA ARG A 130 3.53 2.46 17.13
C ARG A 130 2.49 1.39 17.45
N GLU A 131 1.23 1.77 17.60
CA GLU A 131 0.13 0.83 17.81
C GLU A 131 -0.83 0.87 16.63
N TRP A 132 -1.27 -0.31 16.22
CA TRP A 132 -2.30 -0.46 15.21
C TRP A 132 -3.64 0.01 15.76
N GLY A 133 -4.35 0.84 15.00
CA GLY A 133 -5.64 1.38 15.37
C GLY A 133 -6.34 1.99 14.15
N ASN A 134 -7.35 2.79 14.40
CA ASN A 134 -8.01 3.56 13.34
C ASN A 134 -7.17 4.78 12.95
N TYR A 135 -7.58 5.47 11.87
CA TYR A 135 -6.96 6.72 11.43
C TYR A 135 -6.96 7.78 12.54
N SER A 136 -5.87 8.53 12.63
CA SER A 136 -5.80 9.75 13.42
C SER A 136 -6.69 10.83 12.80
N LYS A 137 -6.98 11.87 13.59
CA LYS A 137 -7.74 13.03 13.10
C LYS A 137 -7.07 13.68 11.88
N GLU A 138 -5.75 13.81 11.91
CA GLU A 138 -4.95 14.38 10.81
C GLU A 138 -5.05 13.51 9.54
N GLU A 139 -4.96 12.19 9.68
CA GLU A 139 -5.10 11.27 8.55
C GLU A 139 -6.49 11.33 7.92
N ILE A 140 -7.54 11.45 8.75
CA ILE A 140 -8.91 11.65 8.26
C ILE A 140 -9.00 12.98 7.51
N GLU A 141 -8.45 14.07 8.06
CA GLU A 141 -8.42 15.38 7.40
C GLU A 141 -7.74 15.26 6.01
N HIS A 142 -6.55 14.65 5.94
CA HIS A 142 -5.81 14.43 4.69
C HIS A 142 -6.57 13.56 3.68
N LEU A 143 -7.26 12.50 4.12
CA LEU A 143 -8.11 11.70 3.26
C LEU A 143 -9.28 12.53 2.73
N THR A 144 -9.95 13.32 3.57
CA THR A 144 -11.11 14.10 3.16
C THR A 144 -10.81 15.21 2.16
N GLU A 145 -9.56 15.63 1.99
CA GLU A 145 -9.13 16.52 0.90
C GLU A 145 -9.41 15.94 -0.50
N MET A 146 -9.61 14.61 -0.59
CA MET A 146 -9.85 13.90 -1.84
C MET A 146 -11.34 13.78 -2.21
N LYS A 147 -12.26 14.26 -1.36
CA LYS A 147 -13.70 14.33 -1.65
C LYS A 147 -14.01 15.48 -2.59
#